data_AF-A0A521KVK2-F1
#
_entry.id   AF-A0A521KVK2-F1
#
_cell.length_a   1.000
_cell.length_b   1.000
_cell.length_c   1.000
_cell.angle_alpha   90.00
_cell.angle_beta   90.00
_cell.angle_gamma   90.00
#
_symmetry.space_group_name_H-M   'P 1'
#
loop_
_entity.id
_entity.type
_entity.pdbx_description
1 polymer ?
#
loop_
_entity_poly.entity_id
_entity_poly.type
_entity_poly.pdbx_seq_one_letter_code
_entity_poly.pdbx_strand_id
1 'polypeptide(L)'
;MAVNERELLTRFVDDLTDHAIVMFDVNGRVLSWNAGAREIFGYTSEEIAGRPFSDLHTPSDNLFGKADAALRDALQWGRHDATSRLVHKDGSSIQARIIVRPLSDSGQGLAGFGMLAYDLDDHGAGRSGRGEPAADEAAKPERGAKILVVDDNSGVLEEAVEQLTSMGYEVVGASSGAEALAALERDGDFDLLFTDVVMPGEIAGRALANKAMEICPGLKVLFASGYFEGALVSKGELETDVQFLSKPYRMRELGQKIEEVLNPTP
;
A
#
# COMPACT_ATOMS: atom_id res chain seq x y z
N MET A 1 -35.33 -5.46 -25.50
CA MET A 1 -34.57 -4.18 -25.54
C MET A 1 -33.11 -4.53 -25.31
N ALA A 2 -32.22 -4.15 -26.23
CA ALA A 2 -30.79 -4.37 -26.02
C ALA A 2 -30.33 -3.45 -24.91
N VAL A 3 -29.85 -4.03 -23.81
CA VAL A 3 -29.33 -3.25 -22.70
C VAL A 3 -27.99 -2.65 -23.13
N ASN A 4 -27.84 -1.34 -23.02
CA ASN A 4 -26.61 -0.63 -23.37
C ASN A 4 -25.55 -0.89 -22.30
N GLU A 5 -24.42 -1.48 -22.68
CA GLU A 5 -23.30 -1.79 -21.80
C GLU A 5 -22.83 -0.58 -20.98
N ARG A 6 -22.81 0.62 -21.61
CA ARG A 6 -22.45 1.86 -20.91
C ARG A 6 -23.43 2.19 -19.79
N GLU A 7 -24.72 1.96 -20.01
CA GLU A 7 -25.75 2.25 -19.01
C GLU A 7 -25.69 1.26 -17.85
N LEU A 8 -25.38 -0.01 -18.11
CA LEU A 8 -25.12 -0.99 -17.06
C LEU A 8 -23.88 -0.65 -16.22
N LEU A 9 -22.81 -0.23 -16.88
CA LEU A 9 -21.57 0.12 -16.20
C LEU A 9 -21.74 1.36 -15.33
N THR A 10 -22.45 2.39 -15.82
CA THR A 10 -22.81 3.56 -15.00
C THR A 10 -23.63 3.14 -13.78
N ARG A 11 -24.66 2.31 -13.95
CA ARG A 11 -25.49 1.85 -12.82
C ARG A 11 -24.69 1.04 -11.81
N PHE A 12 -23.84 0.13 -12.28
CA PHE A 12 -22.98 -0.64 -11.39
C PHE A 12 -22.05 0.25 -10.56
N VAL A 13 -21.44 1.26 -11.19
CA VAL A 13 -20.56 2.22 -10.51
C VAL A 13 -21.34 3.09 -9.50
N ASP A 14 -22.58 3.47 -9.81
CA ASP A 14 -23.43 4.24 -8.90
C ASP A 14 -24.00 3.39 -7.75
N ASP A 15 -24.20 2.10 -7.93
CA ASP A 15 -24.66 1.20 -6.85
C ASP A 15 -23.56 0.94 -5.80
N LEU A 16 -22.28 1.18 -6.14
CA LEU A 16 -21.15 1.12 -5.21
C LEU A 16 -21.10 2.37 -4.33
N THR A 17 -21.91 2.36 -3.27
CA THR A 17 -22.05 3.48 -2.32
C THR A 17 -20.97 3.49 -1.24
N ASP A 18 -20.34 2.34 -0.99
CA ASP A 18 -19.20 2.17 -0.08
C ASP A 18 -17.84 2.52 -0.72
N HIS A 19 -17.82 2.77 -2.04
CA HIS A 19 -16.62 3.12 -2.79
C HIS A 19 -16.82 4.41 -3.58
N ALA A 20 -15.95 5.38 -3.33
CA ALA A 20 -15.82 6.57 -4.15
C ALA A 20 -15.05 6.25 -5.43
N ILE A 21 -15.73 6.33 -6.56
CA ILE A 21 -15.13 6.21 -7.90
C ILE A 21 -15.20 7.59 -8.56
N VAL A 22 -14.02 8.16 -8.80
CA VAL A 22 -13.86 9.51 -9.33
C VAL A 22 -12.97 9.45 -10.57
N MET A 23 -13.31 10.22 -11.60
CA MET A 23 -12.42 10.39 -12.76
C MET A 23 -12.01 11.85 -12.86
N PHE A 24 -10.78 12.12 -13.27
CA PHE A 24 -10.29 13.47 -13.52
C PHE A 24 -9.51 13.56 -14.83
N ASP A 25 -9.47 14.75 -15.42
CA ASP A 25 -8.73 15.03 -16.64
C ASP A 25 -7.21 15.07 -16.39
N VAL A 26 -6.44 15.29 -17.45
CA VAL A 26 -4.97 15.39 -17.39
C VAL A 26 -4.46 16.57 -16.55
N ASN A 27 -5.32 17.54 -16.23
CA ASN A 27 -5.02 18.68 -15.36
C ASN A 27 -5.51 18.46 -13.92
N GLY A 28 -6.00 17.26 -13.58
CA GLY A 28 -6.53 16.93 -12.26
C GLY A 28 -7.93 17.52 -11.98
N ARG A 29 -8.71 17.88 -13.00
CA ARG A 29 -10.08 18.40 -12.82
C ARG A 29 -11.09 17.27 -12.83
N VAL A 30 -12.02 17.26 -11.89
CA VAL A 30 -13.03 16.20 -11.76
C VAL A 30 -13.94 16.15 -13.00
N LEU A 31 -14.02 14.99 -13.63
CA LEU A 31 -14.87 14.65 -14.78
C LEU A 31 -16.10 13.82 -14.38
N SER A 32 -15.93 12.91 -13.41
CA SER A 32 -16.97 11.98 -12.98
C SER A 32 -16.94 11.80 -11.47
N TRP A 33 -18.12 11.54 -10.90
CA TRP A 33 -18.35 11.45 -9.46
C TRP A 33 -19.54 10.53 -9.19
N ASN A 34 -19.28 9.31 -8.68
CA ASN A 34 -20.33 8.34 -8.40
C ASN A 34 -21.07 8.62 -7.07
N ALA A 35 -22.09 7.81 -6.78
CA ALA A 35 -22.84 7.93 -5.52
C ALA A 35 -21.99 7.71 -4.28
N GLY A 36 -21.04 6.77 -4.28
CA GLY A 36 -20.13 6.56 -3.14
C GLY A 36 -19.22 7.75 -2.87
N ALA A 37 -18.77 8.46 -3.90
CA ALA A 37 -17.99 9.68 -3.73
C ALA A 37 -18.81 10.81 -3.08
N ARG A 38 -20.11 10.87 -3.37
CA ARG A 38 -21.03 11.80 -2.70
C ARG A 38 -21.22 11.43 -1.23
N GLU A 39 -21.38 10.16 -0.91
CA GLU A 39 -21.55 9.71 0.47
C GLU A 39 -20.27 9.96 1.29
N ILE A 40 -19.13 9.58 0.74
CA ILE A 40 -17.84 9.70 1.43
C ILE A 40 -17.40 11.15 1.55
N PHE A 41 -17.57 12.00 0.53
CA PHE A 41 -17.01 13.38 0.55
C PHE A 41 -18.05 14.49 0.68
N GLY A 42 -19.34 14.20 0.56
CA GLY A 42 -20.44 15.15 0.77
C GLY A 42 -20.73 16.12 -0.39
N TYR A 43 -19.95 16.04 -1.47
CA TYR A 43 -20.15 16.87 -2.66
C TYR A 43 -21.08 16.18 -3.66
N THR A 44 -21.95 16.95 -4.31
CA THR A 44 -22.64 16.45 -5.50
C THR A 44 -21.75 16.55 -6.74
N SER A 45 -22.07 15.76 -7.77
CA SER A 45 -21.40 15.79 -9.07
C SER A 45 -21.37 17.19 -9.67
N GLU A 46 -22.44 17.96 -9.53
CA GLU A 46 -22.57 19.32 -10.07
C GLU A 46 -21.70 20.34 -9.32
N GLU A 47 -21.47 20.14 -8.02
CA GLU A 47 -20.67 21.04 -7.19
C GLU A 47 -19.17 20.84 -7.40
N ILE A 48 -18.75 19.61 -7.68
CA ILE A 48 -17.33 19.24 -7.78
C ILE A 48 -16.82 19.14 -9.23
N ALA A 49 -17.71 18.98 -10.22
CA ALA A 49 -17.31 18.91 -11.62
C ALA A 49 -16.44 20.12 -12.03
N GLY A 50 -15.30 19.83 -12.67
CA GLY A 50 -14.34 20.83 -13.13
C GLY A 50 -13.45 21.43 -12.04
N ARG A 51 -13.71 21.17 -10.75
CA ARG A 51 -12.84 21.58 -9.64
C ARG A 51 -11.59 20.71 -9.57
N PRO A 52 -10.47 21.23 -9.05
CA PRO A 52 -9.27 20.44 -8.89
C PRO A 52 -9.46 19.41 -7.77
N PHE A 53 -9.01 18.17 -7.99
CA PHE A 53 -9.11 17.11 -6.97
C PHE A 53 -8.30 17.42 -5.69
N SER A 54 -7.37 18.39 -5.74
CA SER A 54 -6.71 18.94 -4.56
C SER A 54 -7.72 19.39 -3.52
N ASP A 55 -8.90 19.88 -3.90
CA ASP A 55 -9.93 20.35 -2.96
C ASP A 55 -10.42 19.28 -1.97
N LEU A 56 -10.13 18.00 -2.22
CA LEU A 56 -10.41 16.89 -1.28
C LEU A 56 -9.35 16.72 -0.19
N HIS A 57 -8.21 17.41 -0.28
CA HIS A 57 -7.15 17.37 0.72
C HIS A 57 -7.18 18.61 1.61
N THR A 58 -6.58 18.52 2.80
CA THR A 58 -6.41 19.70 3.64
C THR A 58 -5.55 20.76 2.91
N PRO A 59 -5.75 22.06 3.17
CA PRO A 59 -4.91 23.10 2.60
C PRO A 59 -3.41 22.87 2.86
N SER A 60 -3.07 22.36 4.05
CA SER A 60 -1.69 22.02 4.43
C SER A 60 -1.15 20.89 3.56
N ASP A 61 -1.90 19.79 3.39
CA ASP A 61 -1.48 18.63 2.59
C ASP A 61 -1.30 18.96 1.11
N ASN A 62 -2.17 19.82 0.57
CA ASN A 62 -2.02 20.34 -0.79
C ASN A 62 -0.82 21.27 -0.95
N LEU A 63 -0.52 22.09 0.07
CA LEU A 63 0.66 22.95 0.04
C LEU A 63 1.96 22.13 -0.03
N PHE A 64 1.97 20.93 0.56
CA PHE A 64 3.05 19.95 0.40
C PHE A 64 3.00 19.18 -0.92
N GLY A 65 2.03 19.46 -1.79
CA GLY A 65 1.91 18.86 -3.11
C GLY A 65 1.55 17.38 -3.09
N LYS A 66 0.90 16.87 -2.03
CA LYS A 66 0.52 15.45 -1.94
C LYS A 66 -0.41 15.00 -3.08
N ALA A 67 -1.36 15.87 -3.43
CA ALA A 67 -2.22 15.67 -4.59
C ALA A 67 -1.38 15.54 -5.87
N ASP A 68 -0.52 16.51 -6.17
CA ASP A 68 0.32 16.47 -7.37
C ASP A 68 1.29 15.29 -7.38
N ALA A 69 1.80 14.90 -6.21
CA ALA A 69 2.61 13.69 -6.05
C ALA A 69 1.82 12.45 -6.44
N ALA A 70 0.55 12.33 -6.02
CA ALA A 70 -0.33 11.23 -6.42
C ALA A 70 -0.47 11.06 -7.93
N LEU A 71 -0.66 12.16 -8.65
CA LEU A 71 -0.75 12.11 -10.12
C LEU A 71 0.59 11.79 -10.75
N ARG A 72 1.68 12.40 -10.27
CA ARG A 72 3.03 12.13 -10.78
C ARG A 72 3.42 10.67 -10.58
N ASP A 73 3.14 10.11 -9.41
CA ASP A 73 3.42 8.71 -9.09
C ASP A 73 2.58 7.78 -9.98
N ALA A 74 1.29 8.09 -10.17
CA ALA A 74 0.45 7.35 -11.10
C ALA A 74 0.96 7.39 -12.55
N LEU A 75 1.53 8.52 -13.01
CA LEU A 75 2.11 8.63 -14.35
C LEU A 75 3.45 7.90 -14.48
N GLN A 76 4.31 8.04 -13.49
CA GLN A 76 5.65 7.45 -13.52
C GLN A 76 5.61 5.94 -13.35
N TRP A 77 4.69 5.43 -12.52
CA TRP A 77 4.67 4.04 -12.07
C TRP A 77 3.39 3.29 -12.49
N GLY A 78 2.43 3.96 -13.13
CA GLY A 78 1.19 3.36 -13.63
C GLY A 78 0.09 3.17 -12.59
N ARG A 79 0.35 3.53 -11.31
CA ARG A 79 -0.60 3.55 -10.20
C ARG A 79 -0.02 4.28 -8.99
N HIS A 80 -0.90 4.90 -8.21
CA HIS A 80 -0.67 5.42 -6.86
C HIS A 80 -1.63 4.71 -5.92
N ASP A 81 -1.19 4.24 -4.75
CA ASP A 81 -2.06 3.55 -3.77
C ASP A 81 -1.59 3.73 -2.33
N ALA A 82 -2.38 4.43 -1.50
CA ALA A 82 -2.27 4.40 -0.04
C ALA A 82 -3.35 5.23 0.66
N THR A 83 -3.28 5.14 1.99
CA THR A 83 -4.05 5.88 2.96
C THR A 83 -3.66 7.35 2.99
N SER A 84 -4.64 8.21 2.72
CA SER A 84 -4.49 9.65 2.85
C SER A 84 -5.61 10.21 3.71
N ARG A 85 -5.32 11.33 4.37
CA ARG A 85 -6.33 12.11 5.07
C ARG A 85 -7.00 13.04 4.07
N LEU A 86 -8.27 12.78 3.79
CA LEU A 86 -9.12 13.62 2.96
C LEU A 86 -10.06 14.46 3.82
N VAL A 87 -10.72 15.41 3.20
CA VAL A 87 -11.63 16.36 3.83
C VAL A 87 -13.01 16.19 3.22
N HIS A 88 -13.99 15.92 4.08
CA HIS A 88 -15.40 15.98 3.75
C HIS A 88 -15.83 17.43 3.55
N LYS A 89 -16.91 17.67 2.80
CA LYS A 89 -17.46 19.02 2.55
C LYS A 89 -17.74 19.84 3.81
N ASP A 90 -18.12 19.19 4.92
CA ASP A 90 -18.36 19.86 6.21
C ASP A 90 -17.09 20.23 6.99
N GLY A 91 -15.91 19.86 6.46
CA GLY A 91 -14.61 20.11 7.07
C GLY A 91 -14.10 18.99 7.97
N SER A 92 -14.87 17.92 8.18
CA SER A 92 -14.37 16.73 8.89
C SER A 92 -13.29 16.01 8.08
N SER A 93 -12.36 15.36 8.79
CA SER A 93 -11.27 14.60 8.17
C SER A 93 -11.65 13.13 8.06
N ILE A 94 -11.41 12.55 6.90
CA ILE A 94 -11.67 11.14 6.60
C ILE A 94 -10.33 10.43 6.39
N GLN A 95 -10.14 9.26 6.99
CA GLN A 95 -9.04 8.36 6.62
C GLN A 95 -9.53 7.44 5.51
N ALA A 96 -9.09 7.71 4.29
CA ALA A 96 -9.46 6.88 3.15
C ALA A 96 -8.22 6.25 2.53
N ARG A 97 -8.34 4.98 2.11
CA ARG A 97 -7.37 4.40 1.18
C ARG A 97 -7.72 4.85 -0.22
N ILE A 98 -6.75 5.43 -0.92
CA ILE A 98 -6.92 6.02 -2.26
C ILE A 98 -6.02 5.31 -3.24
N ILE A 99 -6.61 4.88 -4.35
CA ILE A 99 -5.93 4.30 -5.49
C ILE A 99 -6.15 5.23 -6.69
N VAL A 100 -5.09 5.69 -7.34
CA VAL A 100 -5.16 6.49 -8.59
C VAL A 100 -4.45 5.76 -9.72
N ARG A 101 -5.05 5.72 -10.91
CA ARG A 101 -4.45 5.14 -12.11
C ARG A 101 -4.57 6.07 -13.32
N PRO A 102 -3.56 6.14 -14.19
CA PRO A 102 -3.69 6.82 -15.46
C PRO A 102 -4.68 6.05 -16.35
N LEU A 103 -5.52 6.79 -17.07
CA LEU A 103 -6.42 6.27 -18.08
C LEU A 103 -5.86 6.67 -19.43
N SER A 104 -5.61 5.69 -20.28
CA SER A 104 -5.13 5.91 -21.65
C SER A 104 -6.31 5.92 -22.61
N ASP A 105 -6.31 6.85 -23.57
CA ASP A 105 -7.17 6.71 -24.75
C ASP A 105 -6.51 5.74 -25.74
N SER A 106 -7.32 5.06 -26.54
CA SER A 106 -7.07 3.92 -27.44
C SER A 106 -5.99 4.19 -28.52
N GLY A 107 -4.78 4.56 -28.11
CA GLY A 107 -3.64 4.93 -28.96
C GLY A 107 -3.25 6.41 -28.96
N GLN A 108 -3.95 7.30 -28.24
CA GLN A 108 -3.71 8.77 -28.29
C GLN A 108 -2.95 9.35 -27.08
N GLY A 109 -2.59 8.53 -26.09
CA GLY A 109 -1.88 8.97 -24.90
C GLY A 109 -2.78 9.04 -23.66
N LEU A 110 -2.36 9.81 -22.66
CA LEU A 110 -3.08 9.97 -21.39
C LEU A 110 -4.40 10.72 -21.61
N ALA A 111 -5.53 10.08 -21.31
CA ALA A 111 -6.87 10.68 -21.31
C ALA A 111 -7.21 11.38 -19.99
N GLY A 112 -6.62 10.91 -18.89
CA GLY A 112 -6.88 11.41 -17.54
C GLY A 112 -6.52 10.35 -16.52
N PHE A 113 -7.25 10.32 -15.42
CA PHE A 113 -7.01 9.40 -14.32
C PHE A 113 -8.32 8.92 -13.71
N GLY A 114 -8.29 7.70 -13.17
CA GLY A 114 -9.34 7.14 -12.34
C GLY A 114 -8.86 7.00 -10.92
N MET A 115 -9.73 7.31 -9.97
CA MET A 115 -9.50 7.18 -8.54
C MET A 115 -10.57 6.31 -7.90
N LEU A 116 -10.12 5.39 -7.05
CA LEU A 116 -10.96 4.63 -6.15
C LEU A 116 -10.58 5.02 -4.71
N ALA A 117 -11.55 5.39 -3.89
CA ALA A 117 -11.34 5.64 -2.48
C ALA A 117 -12.44 4.99 -1.63
N TYR A 118 -12.09 4.51 -0.44
CA TYR A 118 -13.04 3.97 0.53
C TYR A 118 -12.59 4.35 1.94
N ASP A 119 -13.56 4.64 2.80
CA ASP A 119 -13.35 5.05 4.19
C ASP A 119 -12.88 3.85 5.02
N LEU A 120 -11.91 4.07 5.92
CA LEU A 120 -11.40 3.06 6.84
C LEU A 120 -12.17 3.00 8.17
N ASP A 121 -12.98 4.02 8.49
CA ASP A 121 -13.70 4.10 9.76
C ASP A 121 -15.12 3.47 9.71
N ASP A 122 -15.70 3.21 8.53
CA ASP A 122 -17.08 2.71 8.34
C ASP A 122 -17.20 1.18 8.10
N HIS A 123 -16.10 0.42 8.22
CA HIS A 123 -16.12 -1.05 8.00
C HIS A 123 -15.79 -1.84 9.27
N GLY A 124 -16.84 -2.09 10.06
CA GLY A 124 -16.82 -3.05 11.16
C GLY A 124 -18.20 -3.55 11.58
N ALA A 125 -18.93 -4.30 10.75
CA ALA A 125 -19.90 -5.33 11.20
C ALA A 125 -20.58 -6.13 10.06
N GLY A 126 -20.38 -7.46 10.06
CA GLY A 126 -21.30 -8.45 9.47
C GLY A 126 -20.74 -9.23 8.27
N ARG A 127 -20.14 -10.41 8.43
CA ARG A 127 -20.79 -11.63 8.94
C ARG A 127 -19.82 -12.58 9.64
N SER A 128 -20.15 -12.91 10.89
CA SER A 128 -19.74 -14.13 11.57
C SER A 128 -20.73 -15.26 11.28
N GLY A 129 -20.23 -16.49 11.30
CA GLY A 129 -20.96 -17.76 11.25
C GLY A 129 -20.21 -18.74 10.35
N ARG A 130 -19.46 -19.73 10.86
CA ARG A 130 -19.74 -20.57 12.03
C ARG A 130 -18.53 -21.47 12.32
N GLY A 131 -18.15 -21.55 13.60
CA GLY A 131 -17.50 -22.71 14.21
C GLY A 131 -15.97 -22.67 14.28
N GLU A 132 -15.45 -22.23 15.43
CA GLU A 132 -14.23 -22.84 15.98
C GLU A 132 -14.44 -24.36 16.11
N PRO A 133 -13.35 -25.13 16.05
CA PRO A 133 -12.83 -25.60 17.32
C PRO A 133 -11.43 -25.06 17.57
N ALA A 134 -11.22 -24.71 18.83
CA ALA A 134 -9.93 -24.48 19.44
C ALA A 134 -9.02 -25.71 19.33
N ALA A 135 -7.73 -25.43 19.51
CA ALA A 135 -6.58 -26.32 19.55
C ALA A 135 -6.04 -26.76 18.17
N ASP A 136 -5.01 -26.06 17.71
CA ASP A 136 -3.68 -26.59 18.02
C ASP A 136 -2.69 -25.45 18.29
N GLU A 137 -1.87 -25.63 19.32
CA GLU A 137 -0.69 -24.80 19.57
C GLU A 137 0.29 -25.04 18.41
N ALA A 138 0.15 -24.29 17.31
CA ALA A 138 1.09 -24.36 16.20
C ALA A 138 2.39 -23.63 16.58
N ALA A 139 3.27 -24.40 17.23
CA ALA A 139 4.72 -24.27 17.32
C ALA A 139 5.34 -22.86 17.22
N LYS A 140 5.74 -22.31 18.38
CA LYS A 140 6.84 -21.35 18.42
C LYS A 140 8.06 -21.97 17.71
N PRO A 141 8.74 -21.27 16.78
CA PRO A 141 9.97 -21.79 16.21
C PRO A 141 10.99 -22.00 17.33
N GLU A 142 11.59 -23.20 17.41
CA GLU A 142 12.51 -23.61 18.49
C GLU A 142 13.83 -22.79 18.52
N ARG A 143 14.04 -21.92 17.53
CA ARG A 143 14.99 -20.81 17.54
C ARG A 143 14.25 -19.53 17.15
N GLY A 144 14.47 -18.44 17.88
CA GLY A 144 13.99 -17.12 17.45
C GLY A 144 14.57 -16.83 16.07
N ALA A 145 13.72 -16.68 15.06
CA ALA A 145 14.16 -16.42 13.69
C ALA A 145 15.01 -15.14 13.65
N LYS A 146 16.04 -15.13 12.82
CA LYS A 146 16.95 -13.99 12.67
C LYS A 146 16.48 -13.08 11.54
N ILE A 147 16.16 -11.84 11.89
CA ILE A 147 15.55 -10.85 11.01
C ILE A 147 16.53 -9.69 10.77
N LEU A 148 16.78 -9.37 9.50
CA LEU A 148 17.47 -8.15 9.10
C LEU A 148 16.44 -7.07 8.78
N VAL A 149 16.43 -5.98 9.56
CA VAL A 149 15.53 -4.83 9.35
C VAL A 149 16.31 -3.71 8.69
N VAL A 150 15.77 -3.15 7.61
CA VAL A 150 16.42 -2.08 6.84
C VAL A 150 15.47 -0.92 6.59
N ASP A 151 15.78 0.22 7.20
CA ASP A 151 15.00 1.45 7.09
C ASP A 151 15.95 2.65 7.24
N ASP A 152 15.85 3.64 6.34
CA ASP A 152 16.71 4.83 6.34
C ASP A 152 16.32 5.85 7.43
N ASN A 153 15.12 5.69 7.99
CA ASN A 153 14.68 6.48 9.13
C ASN A 153 15.09 5.80 10.44
N SER A 154 16.10 6.35 11.11
CA SER A 154 16.62 5.81 12.37
C SER A 154 15.55 5.62 13.45
N GLY A 155 14.54 6.49 13.53
CA GLY A 155 13.46 6.34 14.51
C GLY A 155 12.55 5.16 14.21
N VAL A 156 12.24 4.91 12.93
CA VAL A 156 11.44 3.75 12.50
C VAL A 156 12.24 2.47 12.64
N LEU A 157 13.53 2.51 12.31
CA LEU A 157 14.46 1.39 12.46
C LEU A 157 14.59 0.97 13.94
N GLU A 158 14.85 1.92 14.84
CA GLU A 158 14.97 1.65 16.28
C GLU A 158 13.68 1.05 16.85
N GLU A 159 12.52 1.62 16.49
CA GLU A 159 11.22 1.13 16.93
C GLU A 159 10.96 -0.31 16.43
N ALA A 160 11.21 -0.59 15.15
CA ALA A 160 11.03 -1.92 14.58
C ALA A 160 11.96 -2.95 15.22
N VAL A 161 13.23 -2.60 15.46
CA VAL A 161 14.22 -3.47 16.10
C VAL A 161 13.83 -3.80 17.53
N GLU A 162 13.48 -2.80 18.34
CA GLU A 162 13.07 -2.98 19.73
C GLU A 162 11.87 -3.93 19.82
N GLN A 163 10.87 -3.70 18.98
CA GLN A 163 9.62 -4.45 19.04
C GLN A 163 9.78 -5.89 18.56
N LEU A 164 10.45 -6.13 17.44
CA LEU A 164 10.70 -7.49 16.95
C LEU A 164 11.57 -8.28 17.93
N THR A 165 12.52 -7.62 18.59
CA THR A 165 13.30 -8.23 19.68
C THR A 165 12.39 -8.64 20.85
N SER A 166 11.42 -7.77 21.22
CA SER A 166 10.45 -8.07 22.28
C SER A 166 9.52 -9.26 21.95
N MET A 167 9.31 -9.55 20.67
CA MET A 167 8.55 -10.71 20.18
C MET A 167 9.38 -12.00 20.19
N GLY A 168 10.68 -11.93 20.49
CA GLY A 168 11.57 -13.08 20.62
C GLY A 168 12.37 -13.41 19.37
N TYR A 169 12.42 -12.52 18.38
CA TYR A 169 13.29 -12.64 17.21
C TYR A 169 14.70 -12.14 17.52
N GLU A 170 15.71 -12.70 16.84
CA GLU A 170 17.04 -12.10 16.80
C GLU A 170 17.06 -11.03 15.70
N VAL A 171 17.29 -9.77 16.04
CA VAL A 171 17.10 -8.67 15.08
C VAL A 171 18.39 -7.90 14.88
N VAL A 172 18.77 -7.71 13.62
CA VAL A 172 19.87 -6.84 13.20
C VAL A 172 19.27 -5.68 12.41
N GLY A 173 19.59 -4.45 12.81
CA GLY A 173 19.17 -3.23 12.11
C GLY A 173 20.25 -2.73 11.15
N ALA A 174 19.83 -2.21 10.01
CA ALA A 174 20.68 -1.49 9.07
C ALA A 174 19.97 -0.22 8.57
N SER A 175 20.69 0.90 8.54
CA SER A 175 20.18 2.21 8.11
C SER A 175 20.28 2.44 6.60
N SER A 176 20.88 1.50 5.86
CA SER A 176 21.06 1.60 4.41
C SER A 176 21.24 0.22 3.77
N GLY A 177 21.00 0.14 2.45
CA GLY A 177 21.24 -1.09 1.70
C GLY A 177 22.71 -1.54 1.69
N ALA A 178 23.66 -0.61 1.80
CA ALA A 178 25.09 -0.94 1.89
C ALA A 178 25.45 -1.59 3.23
N GLU A 179 24.92 -1.05 4.33
CA GLU A 179 25.07 -1.63 5.67
C GLU A 179 24.39 -3.01 5.75
N ALA A 180 23.21 -3.15 5.15
CA ALA A 180 22.49 -4.41 5.08
C ALA A 180 23.28 -5.50 4.33
N LEU A 181 23.90 -5.18 3.19
CA LEU A 181 24.76 -6.13 2.47
C LEU A 181 25.99 -6.53 3.28
N ALA A 182 26.64 -5.58 3.94
CA ALA A 182 27.77 -5.90 4.80
C ALA A 182 27.38 -6.84 5.94
N ALA A 183 26.18 -6.68 6.51
CA ALA A 183 25.64 -7.60 7.52
C ALA A 183 25.36 -9.00 6.95
N LEU A 184 24.73 -9.07 5.76
CA LEU A 184 24.46 -10.34 5.06
C LEU A 184 25.74 -11.11 4.73
N GLU A 185 26.77 -10.44 4.22
CA GLU A 185 28.07 -11.04 3.90
C GLU A 185 28.83 -11.51 5.15
N ARG A 186 28.65 -10.82 6.28
CA ARG A 186 29.33 -11.13 7.55
C ARG A 186 28.69 -12.32 8.28
N ASP A 187 27.37 -12.30 8.42
CA ASP A 187 26.66 -13.22 9.31
C ASP A 187 26.00 -14.39 8.54
N GLY A 188 25.46 -14.14 7.35
CA GLY A 188 25.03 -15.16 6.38
C GLY A 188 23.85 -16.06 6.78
N ASP A 189 23.27 -15.88 7.97
CA ASP A 189 22.29 -16.78 8.59
C ASP A 189 20.94 -16.11 8.92
N PHE A 190 20.46 -15.24 8.03
CA PHE A 190 19.17 -14.56 8.18
C PHE A 190 18.01 -15.38 7.61
N ASP A 191 16.90 -15.43 8.36
CA ASP A 191 15.65 -16.09 7.94
C ASP A 191 14.73 -15.14 7.17
N LEU A 192 14.76 -13.85 7.52
CA LEU A 192 13.90 -12.83 6.93
C LEU A 192 14.64 -11.49 6.74
N LEU A 193 14.48 -10.89 5.56
CA LEU A 193 14.79 -9.50 5.28
C LEU A 193 13.49 -8.68 5.33
N PHE A 194 13.41 -7.73 6.25
CA PHE A 194 12.35 -6.73 6.32
C PHE A 194 12.89 -5.37 5.90
N THR A 195 12.52 -4.85 4.73
CA THR A 195 13.14 -3.65 4.15
C THR A 195 12.14 -2.70 3.51
N ASP A 196 12.36 -1.39 3.62
CA ASP A 196 11.61 -0.43 2.79
C ASP A 196 11.91 -0.66 1.30
N VAL A 197 10.89 -0.59 0.46
CA VAL A 197 11.03 -0.66 -0.99
C VAL A 197 11.91 0.49 -1.50
N VAL A 198 11.69 1.69 -0.97
CA VAL A 198 12.36 2.92 -1.41
C VAL A 198 13.23 3.43 -0.28
N MET A 199 14.54 3.33 -0.46
CA MET A 199 15.54 3.89 0.46
C MET A 199 16.50 4.78 -0.34
N PRO A 200 16.91 5.95 0.20
CA PRO A 200 17.97 6.76 -0.38
C PRO A 200 19.32 6.04 -0.31
N GLY A 201 20.20 6.31 -1.27
CA GLY A 201 21.55 5.75 -1.33
C GLY A 201 21.84 4.96 -2.61
N GLU A 202 22.94 4.21 -2.60
CA GLU A 202 23.40 3.46 -3.78
C GLU A 202 22.56 2.21 -4.07
N ILE A 203 21.86 1.68 -3.07
CA ILE A 203 21.15 0.41 -3.14
C ILE A 203 19.73 0.57 -2.58
N ALA A 204 18.75 0.54 -3.46
CA ALA A 204 17.33 0.51 -3.10
C ALA A 204 16.92 -0.87 -2.57
N GLY A 205 15.82 -0.95 -1.80
CA GLY A 205 15.38 -2.19 -1.13
C GLY A 205 15.15 -3.37 -2.07
N ARG A 206 14.66 -3.12 -3.29
CA ARG A 206 14.48 -4.19 -4.28
C ARG A 206 15.79 -4.77 -4.78
N ALA A 207 16.77 -3.91 -5.08
CA ALA A 207 18.09 -4.33 -5.51
C ALA A 207 18.84 -5.03 -4.37
N LEU A 208 18.63 -4.59 -3.14
CA LEU A 208 19.11 -5.25 -1.93
C LEU A 208 18.54 -6.67 -1.81
N ALA A 209 17.23 -6.86 -1.93
CA ALA A 209 16.59 -8.17 -1.79
C ALA A 209 17.11 -9.19 -2.79
N ASN A 210 17.27 -8.82 -4.06
CA ASN A 210 17.83 -9.72 -5.07
C ASN A 210 19.23 -10.20 -4.69
N LYS A 211 20.11 -9.28 -4.29
CA LYS A 211 21.46 -9.61 -3.82
C LYS A 211 21.44 -10.43 -2.53
N ALA A 212 20.50 -10.14 -1.62
CA ALA A 212 20.37 -10.86 -0.35
C ALA A 212 19.96 -12.32 -0.57
N MET A 213 19.07 -12.60 -1.53
CA MET A 213 18.70 -13.97 -1.91
C MET A 213 19.84 -14.73 -2.60
N GLU A 214 20.74 -14.03 -3.30
CA GLU A 214 21.97 -14.65 -3.84
C GLU A 214 22.95 -15.05 -2.72
N ILE A 215 23.03 -14.26 -1.64
CA ILE A 215 23.91 -14.52 -0.48
C ILE A 215 23.28 -15.59 0.44
N CYS A 216 21.97 -15.53 0.65
CA CYS A 216 21.21 -16.42 1.53
C CYS A 216 20.07 -17.09 0.73
N PRO A 217 20.30 -18.26 0.11
CA PRO A 217 19.33 -18.91 -0.79
C PRO A 217 17.99 -19.34 -0.17
N GLY A 218 17.85 -19.30 1.17
CA GLY A 218 16.61 -19.57 1.89
C GLY A 218 15.95 -18.32 2.49
N LEU A 219 16.50 -17.13 2.22
CA LEU A 219 16.06 -15.88 2.81
C LEU A 219 14.68 -15.50 2.30
N LYS A 220 13.76 -15.26 3.23
CA LYS A 220 12.45 -14.70 2.92
C LYS A 220 12.55 -13.18 2.86
N VAL A 221 11.72 -12.55 2.04
CA VAL A 221 11.74 -11.10 1.89
C VAL A 221 10.34 -10.53 2.13
N LEU A 222 10.26 -9.64 3.11
CA LEU A 222 9.09 -8.82 3.39
C LEU A 222 9.43 -7.35 3.10
N PHE A 223 8.71 -6.75 2.18
CA PHE A 223 8.87 -5.34 1.87
C PHE A 223 7.93 -4.50 2.72
N ALA A 224 8.47 -3.50 3.42
CA ALA A 224 7.68 -2.41 3.92
C ALA A 224 7.43 -1.44 2.76
N SER A 225 6.19 -1.30 2.29
CA SER A 225 5.85 -0.40 1.19
C SER A 225 4.98 0.74 1.70
N GLY A 226 5.46 1.98 1.63
CA GLY A 226 4.54 3.13 1.51
C GLY A 226 3.99 3.23 0.09
N TYR A 227 2.89 3.96 -0.13
CA TYR A 227 2.28 4.44 -1.40
C TYR A 227 2.40 3.67 -2.74
N PHE A 228 2.84 2.41 -2.74
CA PHE A 228 3.24 1.66 -3.94
C PHE A 228 2.78 0.21 -3.89
N GLU A 229 1.48 -0.01 -3.68
CA GLU A 229 0.89 -1.35 -3.71
C GLU A 229 0.51 -1.85 -5.12
N GLY A 230 0.83 -1.15 -6.22
CA GLY A 230 0.26 -1.56 -7.51
C GLY A 230 1.02 -1.33 -8.81
N ALA A 231 2.30 -0.96 -8.77
CA ALA A 231 3.13 -0.90 -9.98
C ALA A 231 3.81 -2.24 -10.34
N LEU A 232 3.90 -3.19 -9.40
CA LEU A 232 4.83 -4.32 -9.54
C LEU A 232 4.24 -5.63 -10.09
N VAL A 233 2.92 -5.73 -10.35
CA VAL A 233 2.35 -6.92 -11.01
C VAL A 233 2.36 -6.79 -12.55
N SER A 234 2.70 -5.61 -13.09
CA SER A 234 2.48 -5.28 -14.52
C SER A 234 3.63 -5.61 -15.49
N LYS A 235 4.80 -6.03 -15.01
CA LYS A 235 5.88 -6.50 -15.89
C LYS A 235 6.21 -7.92 -15.46
N GLY A 236 5.74 -8.90 -16.22
CA GLY A 236 5.78 -10.33 -15.86
C GLY A 236 7.19 -10.92 -15.76
N GLU A 237 7.95 -10.49 -14.75
CA GLU A 237 9.27 -10.98 -14.39
C GLU A 237 9.44 -11.03 -12.86
N LEU A 238 8.39 -11.45 -12.12
CA LEU A 238 8.55 -11.77 -10.70
C LEU A 238 8.14 -13.22 -10.44
N GLU A 239 9.13 -13.98 -10.01
CA GLU A 239 8.97 -15.24 -9.29
C GLU A 239 8.01 -15.05 -8.11
N THR A 240 7.22 -16.08 -7.85
CA THR A 240 5.90 -16.07 -7.20
C THR A 240 5.84 -15.78 -5.69
N ASP A 241 6.88 -15.28 -5.02
CA ASP A 241 6.95 -15.28 -3.53
C ASP A 241 7.29 -13.94 -2.87
N VAL A 242 6.97 -12.82 -3.49
CA VAL A 242 7.26 -11.50 -2.93
C VAL A 242 6.14 -11.04 -1.98
N GLN A 243 6.48 -10.79 -0.70
CA GLN A 243 5.53 -10.41 0.34
C GLN A 243 5.68 -8.92 0.70
N PHE A 244 4.56 -8.25 0.99
CA PHE A 244 4.51 -6.81 1.26
C PHE A 244 3.73 -6.49 2.56
N LEU A 245 4.09 -5.39 3.19
CA LEU A 245 3.41 -4.77 4.33
C LEU A 245 3.28 -3.27 4.11
N SER A 246 2.06 -2.76 4.11
CA SER A 246 1.78 -1.35 3.79
C SER A 246 2.09 -0.41 4.97
N LYS A 247 2.88 0.65 4.74
CA LYS A 247 3.09 1.74 5.70
C LYS A 247 1.92 2.76 5.61
N PRO A 248 1.36 3.26 6.74
CA PRO A 248 1.70 2.89 8.12
C PRO A 248 1.07 1.55 8.52
N TYR A 249 1.86 0.67 9.15
CA TYR A 249 1.42 -0.62 9.68
C TYR A 249 1.32 -0.58 11.21
N ARG A 250 0.40 -1.39 11.76
CA ARG A 250 0.33 -1.63 13.21
C ARG A 250 1.18 -2.84 13.59
N MET A 251 1.60 -2.92 14.85
CA MET A 251 2.52 -3.96 15.31
C MET A 251 1.94 -5.37 15.31
N ARG A 252 0.63 -5.47 15.51
CA ARG A 252 -0.08 -6.74 15.36
C ARG A 252 -0.03 -7.23 13.90
N GLU A 253 -0.14 -6.30 12.93
CA GLU A 253 -0.12 -6.62 11.51
C GLU A 253 1.29 -7.02 11.06
N LEU A 254 2.32 -6.31 11.54
CA LEU A 254 3.73 -6.69 11.31
C LEU A 254 4.02 -8.09 11.86
N GLY A 255 3.64 -8.37 13.11
CA GLY A 255 3.86 -9.69 13.72
C GLY A 255 3.15 -10.82 12.98
N GLN A 256 1.86 -10.64 12.66
CA GLN A 256 1.09 -11.62 11.88
C GLN A 256 1.72 -11.86 10.51
N LYS A 257 2.14 -10.79 9.82
CA LYS A 257 2.75 -10.93 8.49
C LYS A 257 4.09 -11.64 8.55
N ILE A 258 4.92 -11.36 9.55
CA ILE A 258 6.18 -12.06 9.76
C ILE A 258 5.93 -13.55 10.04
N GLU A 259 4.94 -13.89 10.87
CA GLU A 259 4.56 -15.28 11.13
C GLU A 259 4.07 -15.99 9.86
N GLU A 260 3.20 -15.36 9.06
CA GLU A 260 2.74 -15.90 7.76
C GLU A 260 3.91 -16.17 6.82
N VAL A 261 4.86 -15.25 6.74
CA VAL A 261 6.02 -15.36 5.85
C VAL A 261 6.95 -16.46 6.36
N LEU A 262 7.27 -16.50 7.65
CA LEU A 262 8.17 -17.49 8.24
C LEU A 262 7.57 -18.90 8.27
N ASN A 263 6.25 -19.03 8.48
CA ASN A 263 5.54 -20.31 8.59
C ASN A 263 4.35 -20.36 7.61
N PRO A 264 4.61 -20.45 6.29
CA PRO A 264 3.53 -20.54 5.31
C PRO A 264 2.72 -21.81 5.56
N THR A 265 1.41 -21.66 5.72
CA THR A 265 0.51 -22.82 5.87
C THR A 265 0.50 -23.59 4.53
N PRO A 266 0.71 -24.92 4.54
CA PRO A 266 0.80 -25.73 3.32
C PRO A 266 -0.52 -25.85 2.53
#